data_AF-A0A2H3BEC7-F1
#
_entry.id   AF-A0A2H3BEC7-F1
#
_cell.length_a   1.000
_cell.length_b   1.000
_cell.length_c   1.000
_cell.angle_alpha   90.00
_cell.angle_beta   90.00
_cell.angle_gamma   90.00
#
_symmetry.space_group_name_H-M   'P 1'
#
loop_
_entity.id
_entity.type
_entity.pdbx_description
1 polymer ?
#
loop_
_entity_poly.entity_id
_entity_poly.type
_entity_poly.pdbx_seq_one_letter_code
_entity_poly.pdbx_strand_id
1 'polypeptide(L)'
;MPSCSICIDELKQPVALPCGHVFCTECVFRAVNAIKPYATIHYCPACRAPYTTVNIDPTLIPAHLRTHIIPSIRRLYLDEPNPNIDSTMDTPKAVSECARISAENAALRLNCGLWRRRAEVHAAATLGLLNVARIARDNAVQLKQEKDELERRYNVLKRKIDAEECVAFIPLAQFIADQFRQAVFKLF
;
A
#
# COMPACT_ATOMS: atom_id res chain seq x y z
N MET A 1 5.51 41.67 -31.67
CA MET A 1 5.32 40.44 -30.86
C MET A 1 6.46 39.48 -31.16
N PRO A 2 6.95 38.72 -30.17
CA PRO A 2 8.09 37.82 -30.39
C PRO A 2 7.66 36.61 -31.24
N SER A 3 8.40 36.34 -32.32
CA SER A 3 8.12 35.27 -33.28
C SER A 3 9.02 34.06 -33.08
N CYS A 4 8.51 32.88 -33.40
CA CYS A 4 9.24 31.62 -33.39
C CYS A 4 9.97 31.44 -34.72
N SER A 5 11.29 31.29 -34.71
CA SER A 5 12.05 31.13 -35.97
C SER A 5 11.92 29.73 -36.61
N ILE A 6 11.17 28.81 -36.01
CA ILE A 6 10.91 27.47 -36.58
C ILE A 6 9.60 27.46 -37.37
N CYS A 7 8.49 27.90 -36.77
CA CYS A 7 7.19 27.95 -37.45
C CYS A 7 6.89 29.31 -38.09
N ILE A 8 7.72 30.32 -37.83
CA ILE A 8 7.59 31.69 -38.38
C ILE A 8 6.30 32.39 -37.89
N ASP A 9 5.63 31.84 -36.88
CA ASP A 9 4.44 32.40 -36.23
C ASP A 9 4.78 33.02 -34.86
N GLU A 10 3.78 33.63 -34.24
CA GLU A 10 3.83 34.04 -32.83
C GLU A 10 4.17 32.88 -31.88
N LEU A 11 4.95 33.17 -30.83
CA LEU A 11 5.39 32.19 -29.85
C LEU A 11 4.23 31.64 -29.02
N LYS A 12 3.92 30.36 -29.22
CA LYS A 12 2.94 29.60 -28.42
C LYS A 12 3.65 28.79 -27.35
N GLN A 13 3.39 29.11 -26.08
CA GLN A 13 4.04 28.48 -24.92
C GLN A 13 5.58 28.47 -25.08
N PRO A 14 6.22 29.64 -25.00
CA PRO A 14 7.63 29.78 -25.32
C PRO A 14 8.51 28.96 -24.38
N VAL A 15 9.55 28.37 -24.94
CA VAL A 15 10.64 27.70 -24.22
C VAL A 15 11.97 28.32 -24.61
N ALA A 16 12.82 28.56 -23.62
CA ALA A 16 14.20 28.97 -23.81
C ALA A 16 15.13 27.76 -23.80
N LEU A 17 16.05 27.72 -24.75
CA LEU A 17 17.21 26.84 -24.72
C LEU A 17 18.34 27.45 -23.89
N PRO A 18 19.38 26.68 -23.49
CA PRO A 18 20.48 27.21 -22.67
C PRO A 18 21.28 28.34 -23.35
N CYS A 19 21.24 28.38 -24.68
CA CYS A 19 21.83 29.46 -25.48
C CYS A 19 21.01 30.76 -25.49
N GLY A 20 19.85 30.80 -24.82
CA GLY A 20 18.97 31.97 -24.73
C GLY A 20 17.94 32.12 -25.85
N HIS A 21 18.03 31.35 -26.93
CA HIS A 21 17.02 31.39 -27.99
C HIS A 21 15.69 30.79 -27.54
N VAL A 22 14.59 31.39 -28.02
CA VAL A 22 13.23 31.08 -27.62
C VAL A 22 12.42 30.56 -28.80
N PHE A 23 11.65 29.50 -28.57
CA PHE A 23 10.83 28.82 -29.57
C PHE A 23 9.50 28.36 -28.97
N CYS A 24 8.54 27.95 -29.80
CA CYS A 24 7.35 27.26 -29.30
C CYS A 24 7.72 25.90 -28.70
N THR A 25 7.03 25.49 -27.63
CA THR A 25 7.23 24.16 -27.01
C THR A 25 7.15 23.04 -28.06
N GLU A 26 6.11 23.06 -28.90
CA GLU A 26 5.88 22.04 -29.94
C GLU A 26 6.97 22.05 -31.02
N CYS A 27 7.52 23.22 -31.36
CA CYS A 27 8.58 23.33 -32.36
C CYS A 27 9.88 22.66 -31.89
N VAL A 28 10.26 22.90 -30.62
CA VAL A 28 11.45 22.25 -30.03
C VAL A 28 11.23 20.75 -29.88
N PHE A 29 10.04 20.32 -29.45
CA PHE A 29 9.71 18.91 -29.31
C PHE A 29 9.82 18.15 -30.64
N ARG A 30 9.29 18.72 -31.72
CA ARG A 30 9.42 18.15 -33.08
C ARG A 30 10.88 18.09 -33.54
N ALA A 31 11.66 19.13 -33.30
CA ALA A 31 13.08 19.16 -33.66
C ALA A 31 13.88 18.07 -32.94
N VAL A 32 13.59 17.83 -31.65
CA VAL A 32 14.20 16.74 -30.86
C VAL A 32 13.81 15.38 -31.40
N ASN A 33 12.52 15.14 -31.66
CA ASN A 33 11.99 13.85 -32.11
C ASN A 33 12.34 13.50 -33.57
N ALA A 34 12.72 14.51 -34.37
CA ALA A 34 13.15 14.30 -35.76
C ALA A 34 14.49 13.56 -35.87
N ILE A 35 15.33 13.62 -34.82
CA ILE A 35 16.66 13.00 -34.81
C ILE A 35 16.51 11.52 -34.41
N LYS A 36 16.88 10.62 -35.34
CA LYS A 36 16.87 9.15 -35.15
C LYS A 36 18.23 8.55 -35.52
N PRO A 37 18.82 7.65 -34.71
CA PRO A 37 18.34 7.23 -33.38
C PRO A 37 18.34 8.38 -32.37
N TYR A 38 17.60 8.22 -31.27
CA TYR A 38 17.53 9.25 -30.22
C TYR A 38 18.93 9.61 -29.73
N ALA A 39 19.24 10.91 -29.69
CA ALA A 39 20.48 11.46 -29.18
C ALA A 39 20.21 12.28 -27.91
N THR A 40 21.16 12.32 -26.98
CA THR A 40 21.05 13.15 -25.77
C THR A 40 21.49 14.59 -25.99
N ILE A 41 22.27 14.83 -27.04
CA ILE A 41 22.78 16.13 -27.46
C ILE A 41 22.05 16.55 -28.72
N HIS A 42 21.48 17.75 -28.66
CA HIS A 42 20.80 18.41 -29.77
C HIS A 42 21.40 19.79 -30.00
N TYR A 43 21.05 20.42 -31.13
CA TYR A 43 21.60 21.70 -31.53
C TYR A 43 20.49 22.72 -31.71
N CYS A 44 20.71 23.92 -31.19
CA CYS A 44 19.75 25.02 -31.33
C CYS A 44 19.46 25.31 -32.81
N PRO A 45 18.19 25.37 -33.24
CA PRO A 45 17.85 25.67 -34.63
C PRO A 45 18.31 27.06 -35.12
N ALA A 46 18.56 28.01 -34.21
CA ALA A 46 18.99 29.36 -34.54
C ALA A 46 20.53 29.49 -34.60
N CYS A 47 21.24 29.12 -33.54
CA CYS A 47 22.69 29.34 -33.43
C CYS A 47 23.56 28.07 -33.46
N ARG A 48 22.94 26.89 -33.57
CA ARG A 48 23.61 25.59 -33.54
C ARG A 48 24.42 25.32 -32.27
N ALA A 49 24.20 26.07 -31.19
CA ALA A 49 24.80 25.76 -29.90
C ALA A 49 24.26 24.41 -29.38
N PRO A 50 25.12 23.53 -28.85
CA PRO A 50 24.70 22.25 -28.31
C PRO A 50 23.89 22.44 -27.02
N TYR A 51 22.89 21.59 -26.81
CA TYR A 51 22.13 21.48 -25.57
C TYR A 51 21.69 20.04 -25.30
N THR A 52 21.43 19.71 -24.04
CA THR A 52 21.04 18.37 -23.61
C THR A 52 19.54 18.27 -23.33
N THR A 53 18.94 17.12 -23.61
CA THR A 53 17.50 16.83 -23.40
C THR A 53 17.25 15.84 -22.25
N VAL A 54 18.20 15.73 -21.32
CA VAL A 54 18.12 14.78 -20.20
C VAL A 54 16.99 15.18 -19.24
N ASN A 55 16.11 14.23 -18.93
CA ASN A 55 15.10 14.40 -17.89
C ASN A 55 15.76 14.25 -16.52
N ILE A 56 15.63 15.27 -15.68
CA ILE A 56 16.20 15.31 -14.33
C ILE A 56 15.13 14.83 -13.37
N ASP A 57 15.34 13.69 -12.71
CA ASP A 57 14.43 13.20 -11.67
C ASP A 57 14.55 14.06 -10.40
N PRO A 58 13.51 14.83 -10.00
CA PRO A 58 13.56 15.68 -8.81
C PRO A 58 13.72 14.90 -7.50
N THR A 59 13.43 13.60 -7.48
CA THR A 59 13.55 12.76 -6.28
C THR A 59 15.01 12.54 -5.88
N LEU A 60 15.91 12.49 -6.86
CA LEU A 60 17.36 12.35 -6.66
C LEU A 60 18.00 13.65 -6.14
N ILE A 61 17.28 14.77 -6.19
CA ILE A 61 17.76 16.09 -5.77
C ILE A 61 17.26 16.39 -4.34
N PRO A 62 18.16 16.70 -3.40
CA PRO A 62 17.79 17.19 -2.07
C PRO A 62 16.81 18.38 -2.15
N ALA A 63 15.79 18.39 -1.29
CA ALA A 63 14.67 19.34 -1.40
C ALA A 63 15.10 20.82 -1.47
N HIS A 64 16.14 21.21 -0.74
CA HIS A 64 16.67 22.58 -0.71
C HIS A 64 17.44 22.98 -1.98
N LEU A 65 17.83 22.02 -2.84
CA LEU A 65 18.57 22.29 -4.09
C LEU A 65 17.67 22.30 -5.32
N ARG A 66 16.43 21.81 -5.22
CA ARG A 66 15.52 21.70 -6.37
C ARG A 66 15.22 23.02 -7.06
N THR A 67 15.19 24.12 -6.30
CA THR A 67 14.98 25.48 -6.83
C THR A 67 16.17 26.03 -7.61
N HIS A 68 17.36 25.47 -7.39
CA HIS A 68 18.61 25.92 -8.01
C HIS A 68 19.00 25.08 -9.22
N ILE A 69 18.32 23.96 -9.46
CA ILE A 69 18.55 23.10 -10.63
C ILE A 69 17.52 23.45 -11.71
N ILE A 70 18.01 23.99 -12.82
CA ILE A 70 17.19 24.47 -13.93
C ILE A 70 17.35 23.51 -15.11
N PRO A 71 16.25 23.00 -15.69
CA PRO A 71 16.32 22.12 -16.86
C PRO A 71 16.84 22.87 -18.09
N SER A 72 17.49 22.15 -19.01
CA SER A 72 18.04 22.72 -20.24
C SER A 72 16.98 23.37 -21.14
N ILE A 73 15.77 22.83 -21.17
CA ILE A 73 14.63 23.43 -21.87
C ILE A 73 13.73 24.06 -20.80
N ARG A 74 13.73 25.39 -20.72
CA ARG A 74 12.98 26.14 -19.70
C ARG A 74 11.74 26.76 -20.29
N ARG A 75 10.56 26.51 -19.70
CA ARG A 75 9.33 27.22 -20.07
C ARG A 75 9.42 28.68 -19.63
N LEU A 76 9.08 29.58 -20.55
CA LEU A 76 8.92 30.99 -20.29
C LEU A 76 7.42 31.30 -20.19
N TYR A 77 7.06 32.11 -19.20
CA TYR A 77 5.73 32.68 -19.09
C TYR A 77 5.86 34.11 -19.61
N LEU A 78 5.28 34.37 -20.79
CA LEU A 78 5.11 35.75 -21.24
C LEU A 78 3.82 36.24 -20.60
N ASP A 79 3.91 37.31 -19.82
CA ASP A 79 2.74 38.11 -19.50
C ASP A 79 2.31 38.74 -20.83
N GLU A 80 1.30 38.16 -21.49
CA GLU A 80 0.78 38.78 -22.69
C GLU A 80 0.13 40.11 -22.31
N PRO A 81 0.56 41.26 -22.85
CA PRO A 81 -0.28 42.44 -22.85
C PRO A 81 -1.41 42.16 -23.84
N ASN A 82 -2.50 41.57 -23.35
CA ASN A 82 -3.71 41.38 -24.14
C ASN A 82 -4.19 42.76 -24.60
N PRO A 83 -4.21 43.07 -25.91
CA PRO A 83 -4.66 44.38 -26.41
C PRO A 83 -6.18 44.57 -26.28
N ASN A 84 -6.90 43.57 -25.78
CA ASN A 84 -8.32 43.66 -25.44
C ASN A 84 -8.56 43.86 -23.92
N ILE A 85 -7.78 44.72 -23.28
CA ILE A 85 -8.19 45.30 -22.00
C ILE A 85 -8.73 46.68 -22.31
N ASP A 86 -9.96 46.68 -22.82
CA ASP A 86 -10.85 47.79 -22.58
C ASP A 86 -11.14 47.83 -21.07
N SER A 87 -11.20 49.03 -20.52
CA SER A 87 -11.11 49.30 -19.10
C SER A 87 -12.32 48.77 -18.31
N THR A 88 -12.37 47.48 -17.97
CA THR A 88 -13.15 46.96 -16.85
C THR A 88 -12.47 45.72 -16.24
N MET A 89 -12.45 45.70 -14.91
CA MET A 89 -11.71 44.77 -14.06
C MET A 89 -12.09 43.29 -14.27
N ASP A 90 -11.13 42.40 -14.49
CA ASP A 90 -11.30 40.93 -14.36
C ASP A 90 -10.31 40.28 -13.36
N THR A 91 -9.67 41.07 -12.49
CA THR A 91 -8.98 40.61 -11.28
C THR A 91 -9.87 39.85 -10.26
N PRO A 92 -11.20 40.10 -10.14
CA PRO A 92 -12.03 39.41 -9.15
C PRO A 92 -12.26 37.92 -9.44
N LYS A 93 -12.40 37.54 -10.72
CA LYS A 93 -12.78 36.16 -11.09
C LYS A 93 -11.64 35.16 -10.86
N ALA A 94 -10.41 35.51 -11.27
CA ALA A 94 -9.26 34.64 -11.07
C ALA A 94 -8.90 34.48 -9.58
N VAL A 95 -9.03 35.55 -8.78
CA VAL A 95 -8.81 35.50 -7.33
C VAL A 95 -9.91 34.69 -6.63
N SER A 96 -11.17 34.86 -7.04
CA SER A 96 -12.31 34.08 -6.54
C SER A 96 -12.17 32.59 -6.85
N GLU A 97 -11.74 32.26 -8.08
CA GLU A 97 -11.52 30.88 -8.51
C GLU A 97 -10.34 30.23 -7.77
N CYS A 98 -9.25 30.98 -7.55
CA CYS A 98 -8.12 30.52 -6.76
C CYS A 98 -8.51 30.28 -5.28
N ALA A 99 -9.36 31.15 -4.72
CA ALA A 99 -9.89 30.97 -3.37
C ALA A 99 -10.78 29.72 -3.27
N ARG A 100 -11.65 29.50 -4.27
CA ARG A 100 -12.51 28.31 -4.37
C ARG A 100 -11.69 27.02 -4.43
N ILE A 101 -10.73 26.96 -5.34
CA ILE A 101 -9.86 25.78 -5.52
C ILE A 101 -9.01 25.54 -4.27
N SER A 102 -8.54 26.60 -3.60
CA SER A 102 -7.80 26.46 -2.32
C SER A 102 -8.69 25.87 -1.22
N ALA A 103 -9.93 26.34 -1.10
CA ALA A 103 -10.91 25.80 -0.15
C ALA A 103 -11.26 24.34 -0.45
N GLU A 104 -11.48 23.98 -1.72
CA GLU A 104 -11.71 22.60 -2.14
C GLU A 104 -10.52 21.70 -1.83
N ASN A 105 -9.30 22.15 -2.11
CA ASN A 105 -8.08 21.40 -1.77
C ASN A 105 -7.94 21.19 -0.26
N ALA A 106 -8.26 22.20 0.56
CA ALA A 106 -8.26 22.07 2.02
C ALA A 106 -9.30 21.04 2.48
N ALA A 107 -10.51 21.07 1.93
CA ALA A 107 -11.57 20.12 2.23
C ALA A 107 -11.19 18.69 1.81
N LEU A 108 -10.61 18.51 0.61
CA LEU A 108 -10.14 17.22 0.13
C LEU A 108 -9.03 16.65 1.02
N ARG A 109 -8.09 17.47 1.46
CA ARG A 109 -7.03 17.05 2.41
C ARG A 109 -7.59 16.60 3.75
N LEU A 110 -8.57 17.32 4.31
CA LEU A 110 -9.28 16.92 5.52
C LEU A 110 -9.99 15.58 5.34
N ASN A 111 -10.74 15.42 4.24
CA ASN A 111 -11.43 14.17 3.92
C ASN A 111 -10.46 13.00 3.78
N CYS A 112 -9.34 13.18 3.08
CA CYS A 112 -8.31 12.15 2.96
C CYS A 112 -7.77 11.73 4.33
N GLY A 113 -7.50 12.70 5.23
CA GLY A 113 -7.07 12.42 6.59
C GLY A 113 -8.10 11.65 7.39
N LEU A 114 -9.37 12.01 7.27
CA LEU A 114 -10.49 11.35 7.95
C LEU A 114 -10.69 9.91 7.44
N TRP A 115 -10.66 9.69 6.13
CA TRP A 115 -10.75 8.34 5.55
C TRP A 115 -9.56 7.46 5.96
N ARG A 116 -8.34 8.02 6.00
CA ARG A 116 -7.17 7.31 6.50
C ARG A 116 -7.36 6.85 7.95
N ARG A 117 -7.77 7.76 8.86
CA ARG A 117 -8.03 7.42 10.27
C ARG A 117 -9.11 6.35 10.42
N ARG A 118 -10.19 6.43 9.63
CA ARG A 118 -11.24 5.39 9.62
C ARG A 118 -10.67 4.03 9.20
N ALA A 119 -9.89 3.99 8.13
CA ALA A 119 -9.26 2.76 7.66
C ALA A 119 -8.30 2.17 8.72
N GLU A 120 -7.51 3.00 9.39
CA GLU A 120 -6.63 2.59 10.49
C GLU A 120 -7.39 1.94 11.65
N VAL A 121 -8.48 2.57 12.10
CA VAL A 121 -9.33 2.03 13.18
C VAL A 121 -9.97 0.70 12.77
N HIS A 122 -10.51 0.61 11.55
CA HIS A 122 -11.06 -0.64 11.04
C HIS A 122 -10.01 -1.75 10.97
N ALA A 123 -8.81 -1.44 10.44
CA ALA A 123 -7.72 -2.41 10.38
C ALA A 123 -7.31 -2.91 11.78
N ALA A 124 -7.18 -2.00 12.76
CA ALA A 124 -6.88 -2.36 14.15
C ALA A 124 -7.96 -3.27 14.76
N ALA A 125 -9.24 -2.96 14.54
CA ALA A 125 -10.34 -3.79 15.00
C ALA A 125 -10.33 -5.19 14.36
N THR A 126 -10.10 -5.27 13.05
CA THR A 126 -9.98 -6.56 12.33
C THR A 126 -8.82 -7.39 12.85
N LEU A 127 -7.65 -6.78 13.08
CA LEU A 127 -6.50 -7.47 13.67
C LEU A 127 -6.80 -7.97 15.08
N GLY A 128 -7.51 -7.19 15.89
CA GLY A 128 -7.97 -7.60 17.22
C GLY A 128 -8.86 -8.85 17.15
N LEU A 129 -9.85 -8.87 16.26
CA LEU A 129 -10.74 -10.03 16.06
C LEU A 129 -9.98 -11.28 15.59
N LEU A 130 -9.05 -11.12 14.65
CA LEU A 130 -8.20 -12.22 14.19
C LEU A 130 -7.34 -12.80 15.32
N ASN A 131 -6.83 -11.94 16.20
CA ASN A 131 -6.07 -12.38 17.35
C ASN A 131 -6.92 -13.16 18.35
N VAL A 132 -8.13 -12.67 18.66
CA VAL A 132 -9.08 -13.39 19.53
C VAL A 132 -9.43 -14.76 18.94
N ALA A 133 -9.70 -14.83 17.64
CA ALA A 133 -9.99 -16.09 16.96
C ALA A 133 -8.79 -17.05 16.99
N ARG A 134 -7.55 -16.55 16.89
CA ARG A 134 -6.34 -17.36 17.03
C ARG A 134 -6.23 -17.93 18.45
N ILE A 135 -6.31 -17.08 19.47
CA ILE A 135 -6.22 -17.50 20.89
C ILE A 135 -7.30 -18.54 21.20
N ALA A 136 -8.54 -18.33 20.74
CA ALA A 136 -9.62 -19.28 20.95
C ALA A 136 -9.32 -20.66 20.33
N ARG A 137 -8.72 -20.70 19.14
CA ARG A 137 -8.30 -21.96 18.51
C ARG A 137 -7.18 -22.65 19.29
N ASP A 138 -6.16 -21.90 19.71
CA ASP A 138 -5.02 -22.46 20.44
C ASP A 138 -5.49 -23.04 21.78
N ASN A 139 -6.37 -22.33 22.49
CA ASN A 139 -6.99 -22.82 23.72
C ASN A 139 -7.85 -24.07 23.46
N ALA A 140 -8.61 -24.13 22.37
CA ALA A 140 -9.39 -25.32 22.03
C ALA A 140 -8.49 -26.55 21.76
N VAL A 141 -7.33 -26.35 21.13
CA VAL A 141 -6.34 -27.42 20.93
C VAL A 141 -5.75 -27.88 22.26
N GLN A 142 -5.38 -26.95 23.15
CA GLN A 142 -4.87 -27.28 24.48
C GLN A 142 -5.90 -28.05 25.31
N LEU A 143 -7.14 -27.57 25.37
CA LEU A 143 -8.24 -28.25 26.08
C LEU A 143 -8.48 -29.65 25.54
N LYS A 144 -8.37 -29.86 24.22
CA LYS A 144 -8.47 -31.19 23.63
C LYS A 144 -7.33 -32.10 24.11
N GLN A 145 -6.09 -31.61 24.15
CA GLN A 145 -4.94 -32.38 24.63
C GLN A 145 -5.10 -32.77 26.11
N GLU A 146 -5.53 -31.84 26.96
CA GLU A 146 -5.81 -32.10 28.37
C GLU A 146 -6.93 -33.12 28.55
N LYS A 147 -8.00 -33.00 27.77
CA LYS A 147 -9.11 -33.96 27.76
C LYS A 147 -8.64 -35.36 27.34
N ASP A 148 -7.84 -35.46 26.27
CA ASP A 148 -7.31 -36.73 25.79
C ASP A 148 -6.33 -37.38 26.79
N GLU A 149 -5.59 -36.57 27.55
CA GLU A 149 -4.70 -37.04 28.62
C GLU A 149 -5.49 -37.52 29.85
N LEU A 150 -6.52 -36.77 30.28
CA LEU A 150 -7.42 -37.19 31.34
C LEU A 150 -8.14 -38.49 30.97
N GLU A 151 -8.61 -38.61 29.73
CA GLU A 151 -9.27 -39.81 29.21
C GLU A 151 -8.33 -41.02 29.22
N ARG A 152 -7.05 -40.84 28.85
CA ARG A 152 -6.02 -41.87 28.98
C ARG A 152 -5.83 -42.31 30.43
N ARG A 153 -5.67 -41.37 31.36
CA ARG A 153 -5.50 -41.67 32.79
C ARG A 153 -6.71 -42.40 33.37
N TYR A 154 -7.90 -41.92 33.04
CA TYR A 154 -9.16 -42.56 33.44
C TYR A 154 -9.22 -44.01 32.96
N ASN A 155 -8.91 -44.25 31.68
CA ASN A 155 -8.93 -45.60 31.11
C ASN A 155 -7.89 -46.54 31.77
N VAL A 156 -6.70 -46.03 32.10
CA VAL A 156 -5.69 -46.80 32.85
C VAL A 156 -6.19 -47.14 34.25
N LEU A 157 -6.76 -46.17 34.96
CA LEU A 157 -7.28 -46.38 36.30
C LEU A 157 -8.46 -47.37 36.30
N LYS A 158 -9.37 -47.23 35.34
CA LYS A 158 -10.51 -48.13 35.14
C LYS A 158 -10.05 -49.58 34.95
N ARG A 159 -9.07 -49.82 34.05
CA ARG A 159 -8.52 -51.18 33.85
C ARG A 159 -7.89 -51.76 35.11
N LYS A 160 -7.24 -50.94 35.94
CA LYS A 160 -6.67 -51.40 37.22
C LYS A 160 -7.77 -51.83 38.19
N ILE A 161 -8.83 -51.03 38.31
CA ILE A 161 -10.00 -51.36 39.14
C ILE A 161 -10.67 -52.64 38.63
N ASP A 162 -10.94 -52.74 37.33
CA ASP A 162 -11.57 -53.93 36.73
C ASP A 162 -10.72 -55.20 36.97
N ALA A 163 -9.38 -55.08 36.94
CA ALA A 163 -8.46 -56.16 37.25
C ALA A 163 -8.45 -56.53 38.74
N GLU A 164 -8.47 -55.53 39.64
CA GLU A 164 -8.56 -55.75 41.09
C GLU A 164 -9.88 -56.41 41.49
N GLU A 165 -11.01 -55.99 40.88
CA GLU A 165 -12.30 -56.64 41.06
C GLU A 165 -12.26 -58.09 40.56
N CYS A 166 -11.72 -58.36 39.37
CA CYS A 166 -11.52 -59.74 38.89
C CYS A 166 -10.72 -60.58 39.89
N VAL A 167 -9.61 -60.05 40.40
CA VAL A 167 -8.76 -60.74 41.38
C VAL A 167 -9.48 -60.96 42.72
N ALA A 168 -10.37 -60.05 43.14
CA ALA A 168 -11.16 -60.23 44.36
C ALA A 168 -12.28 -61.27 44.20
N PHE A 169 -12.88 -61.39 43.01
CA PHE A 169 -13.97 -62.33 42.75
C PHE A 169 -13.50 -63.76 42.43
N ILE A 170 -12.30 -63.95 41.86
CA ILE A 170 -11.76 -65.28 41.52
C ILE A 170 -11.64 -66.23 42.73
N PRO A 171 -11.05 -65.83 43.87
CA PRO A 171 -10.91 -66.70 45.05
C PRO A 171 -12.28 -67.05 45.67
N LEU A 172 -13.22 -66.10 45.69
CA LEU A 172 -14.56 -66.33 46.23
C LEU A 172 -15.34 -67.30 45.36
N ALA A 173 -15.27 -67.14 44.03
CA ALA A 173 -15.91 -68.06 43.09
C ALA A 173 -15.29 -69.47 43.15
N GLN A 174 -13.96 -69.58 43.26
CA GLN A 174 -13.28 -70.88 43.45
C GLN A 174 -13.65 -71.53 44.78
N PHE A 175 -13.70 -70.78 45.87
CA PHE A 175 -14.11 -71.28 47.18
C PHE A 175 -15.55 -71.81 47.17
N ILE A 176 -16.48 -71.09 46.54
CA ILE A 176 -17.88 -71.54 46.41
C ILE A 176 -17.96 -72.78 45.52
N ALA A 177 -17.21 -72.84 44.42
CA ALA A 177 -17.18 -74.01 43.54
C ALA A 177 -16.63 -75.27 44.24
N ASP A 178 -15.60 -75.14 45.07
CA ASP A 178 -15.01 -76.25 45.83
C ASP A 178 -15.95 -76.73 46.95
N GLN A 179 -16.63 -75.81 47.65
CA GLN A 179 -17.70 -76.15 48.61
C GLN A 179 -18.82 -76.96 47.96
N PHE A 180 -19.30 -76.52 46.79
CA PHE A 180 -20.31 -77.26 46.03
C PHE A 180 -19.81 -78.64 45.60
N ARG A 181 -18.57 -78.73 45.10
CA ARG A 181 -17.98 -80.01 44.66
C ARG A 181 -17.85 -80.99 45.83
N GLN A 182 -17.43 -80.54 47.01
CA GLN A 182 -17.37 -81.37 48.22
C GLN A 182 -18.76 -81.79 48.72
N ALA A 183 -19.77 -80.89 48.65
CA ALA A 183 -21.13 -81.22 49.04
C ALA A 183 -21.75 -82.28 48.13
N VAL A 184 -21.55 -82.17 46.82
CA VAL A 184 -22.01 -83.18 45.85
C VAL A 184 -21.29 -84.52 46.04
N PHE A 185 -19.99 -84.51 46.33
CA PHE A 185 -19.23 -85.74 46.57
C PHE A 185 -19.65 -86.48 47.86
N LYS A 186 -20.28 -85.80 48.82
CA LYS A 186 -20.83 -86.39 50.05
C LYS A 186 -22.24 -86.96 49.88
N LEU A 187 -22.90 -86.69 48.75
CA LEU A 187 -24.26 -87.14 48.44
C LEU A 187 -24.29 -88.45 47.60
N PHE A 188 -23.12 -88.96 47.21
CA PHE A 188 -22.90 -90.26 46.56
C PHE A 188 -21.96 -91.11 47.41
#